data_AF-A0A075KHL4-F1
#
_entry.id   AF-A0A075KHL4-F1
#
_cell.length_a   1.000
_cell.length_b   1.000
_cell.length_c   1.000
_cell.angle_alpha   90.00
_cell.angle_beta   90.00
_cell.angle_gamma   90.00
#
_symmetry.space_group_name_H-M   'P 1'
#
loop_
_entity.id
_entity.type
_entity.pdbx_description
1 polymer ?
#
loop_
_entity_poly.entity_id
_entity_poly.type
_entity_poly.pdbx_seq_one_letter_code
_entity_poly.pdbx_strand_id
1 'polypeptide(L)'
;MKLLYCRECGDVFNLAFSKKSCTCGKVYGQYEEDGLHATYSGSGIPLGIHNISFSSAIIEQDALNRQMEIPFQGSRFEAWVIPKNCDTFKKLM
;
A
#
# COMPACT_ATOMS: atom_id res chain seq x y z
N MET A 1 -3.77 -4.40 3.01
CA MET A 1 -3.15 -4.35 1.67
C MET A 1 -1.70 -3.92 1.84
N LYS A 2 -0.77 -4.53 1.09
CA LYS A 2 0.67 -4.20 1.13
C LYS A 2 1.07 -3.29 -0.03
N LEU A 3 1.81 -2.24 0.29
CA LEU A 3 2.36 -1.27 -0.66
C LEU A 3 3.84 -1.06 -0.38
N LEU A 4 4.54 -0.45 -1.34
CA LEU A 4 5.95 -0.16 -1.23
C LEU A 4 6.22 1.29 -1.66
N TYR A 5 6.96 2.02 -0.83
CA TYR A 5 7.41 3.38 -1.12
C TYR A 5 8.89 3.39 -1.50
N CYS A 6 9.25 4.04 -2.61
CA CYS A 6 10.62 4.20 -3.06
C CYS A 6 11.19 5.54 -2.59
N ARG A 7 12.22 5.51 -1.73
CA ARG A 7 12.91 6.73 -1.26
C ARG A 7 13.64 7.49 -2.37
N GLU A 8 13.93 6.83 -3.48
CA GLU A 8 14.75 7.38 -4.57
C GLU A 8 13.93 8.26 -5.53
N CYS A 9 12.70 7.84 -5.88
CA CYS A 9 11.84 8.58 -6.80
C CYS A 9 10.51 9.04 -6.20
N GLY A 10 10.22 8.68 -4.94
CA GLY A 10 8.99 9.07 -4.25
C GLY A 10 7.77 8.21 -4.56
N ASP A 11 7.89 7.20 -5.43
CA ASP A 11 6.74 6.39 -5.83
C ASP A 11 6.19 5.54 -4.68
N VAL A 12 4.86 5.50 -4.60
CA VAL A 12 4.12 4.51 -3.82
C VAL A 12 3.37 3.60 -4.78
N PHE A 13 3.57 2.29 -4.68
CA PHE A 13 2.88 1.33 -5.52
C PHE A 13 2.42 0.10 -4.75
N ASN A 14 1.32 -0.50 -5.19
CA ASN A 14 0.83 -1.77 -4.66
C ASN A 14 1.65 -2.95 -5.19
N LEU A 15 1.58 -4.07 -4.48
CA LEU A 15 2.14 -5.34 -4.95
C LEU A 15 1.12 -6.11 -5.81
N ALA A 16 1.64 -7.01 -6.64
CA ALA A 16 0.89 -8.02 -7.39
C ALA A 16 1.65 -9.35 -7.31
N PHE A 17 1.05 -10.44 -7.80
CA PHE A 17 1.75 -11.73 -7.93
C PHE A 17 2.91 -11.67 -8.95
N SER A 18 2.87 -10.70 -9.88
CA SER A 18 3.99 -10.36 -10.73
C SER A 18 4.82 -9.23 -10.13
N LYS A 19 6.13 -9.25 -10.41
CA LYS A 19 7.07 -8.19 -10.00
C LYS A 19 6.60 -6.83 -10.48
N LYS A 20 6.31 -5.93 -9.53
CA LYS A 20 6.08 -4.51 -9.78
C LYS A 20 7.29 -3.71 -9.31
N SER A 21 7.65 -2.69 -10.07
CA SER A 21 8.78 -1.82 -9.75
C SER A 21 8.32 -0.37 -9.70
N CYS A 22 9.03 0.47 -8.95
CA CYS A 22 8.89 1.92 -9.05
C CYS A 22 9.37 2.41 -10.43
N THR A 23 9.02 3.64 -10.77
CA THR A 23 9.38 4.34 -12.02
C THR A 23 10.89 4.39 -12.26
N CYS A 24 11.70 4.54 -11.20
CA CYS A 24 13.16 4.50 -11.35
C CYS A 24 13.77 3.08 -11.39
N GLY A 25 12.97 2.03 -11.22
CA GLY A 25 13.41 0.63 -11.26
C GLY A 25 14.26 0.14 -10.08
N LYS A 26 14.69 1.01 -9.16
CA LYS A 26 15.58 0.66 -8.03
C LYS A 26 14.89 -0.12 -6.91
N VAL A 27 13.57 -0.07 -6.84
CA VAL A 27 12.75 -0.75 -5.83
C VAL A 27 11.68 -1.54 -6.53
N TYR A 28 11.55 -2.82 -6.18
CA TYR A 28 10.51 -3.69 -6.67
C TYR A 28 10.00 -4.62 -5.58
N GLY A 29 8.84 -5.22 -5.81
CA GLY A 29 8.28 -6.24 -4.94
C GLY A 29 7.14 -6.99 -5.60
N GLN A 30 6.73 -8.07 -4.95
CA GLN A 30 5.60 -8.91 -5.35
C GLN A 30 5.04 -9.67 -4.15
N TYR A 31 3.81 -10.17 -4.29
CA TYR A 31 3.29 -11.20 -3.41
C TYR A 31 3.89 -12.55 -3.78
N GLU A 32 4.04 -13.40 -2.77
CA GLU A 32 4.28 -14.82 -2.96
C GLU A 32 2.96 -15.54 -3.34
N GLU A 33 3.05 -16.81 -3.72
CA GLU A 33 1.91 -17.59 -4.23
C GLU A 33 0.74 -17.69 -3.26
N ASP A 34 0.98 -17.60 -1.95
CA ASP A 34 -0.07 -17.67 -0.92
C ASP A 34 -0.89 -16.37 -0.76
N GLY A 35 -0.48 -15.29 -1.43
CA GLY A 35 -1.14 -13.98 -1.35
C GLY A 35 -1.07 -13.30 0.02
N LEU A 36 -0.41 -13.91 1.00
CA LEU A 36 -0.19 -13.39 2.34
C LEU A 36 1.24 -12.84 2.46
N HIS A 37 2.23 -13.59 2.03
CA HIS A 37 3.62 -13.19 2.09
C HIS A 37 3.98 -12.31 0.89
N ALA A 38 4.94 -11.43 1.10
CA ALA A 38 5.45 -10.54 0.07
C ALA A 38 6.95 -10.34 0.25
N THR A 39 7.62 -10.08 -0.87
CA THR A 39 9.03 -9.73 -0.90
C THR A 39 9.26 -8.39 -1.58
N TYR A 40 10.32 -7.70 -1.17
CA TYR A 40 10.74 -6.43 -1.77
C TYR A 40 12.25 -6.25 -1.80
N SER A 41 12.74 -5.34 -2.64
CA SER A 41 14.16 -5.07 -2.83
C SER A 41 14.55 -3.61 -2.53
N GLY A 42 15.86 -3.35 -2.55
CA GLY A 42 16.42 -2.00 -2.56
C GLY A 42 16.17 -1.21 -1.28
N SER A 43 16.01 0.11 -1.43
CA SER A 43 15.71 1.06 -0.34
C SER A 43 14.20 1.26 -0.10
N GLY A 44 13.37 0.33 -0.58
CA GLY A 44 11.92 0.38 -0.43
C GLY A 44 11.48 0.37 1.04
N ILE A 45 10.45 1.17 1.35
CA ILE A 45 9.77 1.17 2.66
C ILE A 45 8.41 0.47 2.50
N PRO A 46 8.21 -0.68 3.16
CA PRO A 46 6.93 -1.33 3.27
C PRO A 46 5.85 -0.47 3.92
N LEU A 47 4.67 -0.43 3.32
CA LEU A 47 3.48 0.25 3.84
C LEU A 47 2.30 -0.73 3.93
N GLY A 48 1.48 -0.58 4.95
CA GLY A 48 0.23 -1.30 5.14
C GLY A 48 -0.96 -0.37 5.04
N ILE A 49 -2.05 -0.85 4.46
CA ILE A 49 -3.40 -0.26 4.54
C ILE A 49 -4.31 -1.29 5.21
N HIS A 50 -5.11 -0.87 6.19
CA HIS A 50 -6.01 -1.77 6.91
C HIS A 50 -7.25 -1.98 6.05
N ASN A 51 -7.44 -3.22 5.56
CA ASN A 51 -8.44 -3.55 4.54
C ASN A 51 -9.85 -3.09 4.94
N ILE A 52 -10.26 -3.37 6.17
CA ILE A 52 -11.62 -3.05 6.64
C ILE A 52 -11.79 -1.53 6.71
N SER A 53 -10.84 -0.81 7.32
CA SER A 53 -10.93 0.66 7.40
C SER A 53 -10.97 1.31 6.02
N PHE A 54 -10.23 0.76 5.05
CA PHE A 54 -10.21 1.25 3.68
C PHE A 54 -11.54 1.01 2.99
N SER A 55 -12.08 -0.21 3.03
CA SER A 55 -13.39 -0.50 2.45
C SER A 55 -14.51 0.34 3.07
N SER A 56 -14.49 0.52 4.40
CA SER A 56 -15.47 1.35 5.09
C SER A 56 -15.37 2.82 4.68
N ALA A 57 -14.15 3.36 4.56
CA ALA A 57 -13.93 4.72 4.10
C ALA A 57 -14.42 4.95 2.67
N ILE A 58 -14.26 3.98 1.76
CA ILE A 58 -14.79 4.09 0.39
C ILE A 58 -16.32 4.13 0.38
N ILE A 59 -16.98 3.24 1.14
CA ILE A 59 -18.45 3.23 1.24
C ILE A 59 -18.99 4.54 1.82
N GLU A 60 -18.35 5.05 2.89
CA GLU A 60 -18.72 6.32 3.50
C GLU A 60 -18.50 7.49 2.54
N GLN A 61 -17.35 7.55 1.86
CA GLN A 61 -17.04 8.57 0.87
C GLN A 61 -18.09 8.62 -0.25
N ASP A 62 -18.53 7.45 -0.74
CA ASP A 62 -19.57 7.35 -1.76
C ASP A 62 -20.92 7.88 -1.27
N ALA A 63 -21.27 7.63 0.00
CA ALA A 63 -22.48 8.18 0.61
C ALA A 63 -22.38 9.72 0.75
N LEU A 64 -21.24 10.23 1.22
CA LEU A 64 -20.99 11.66 1.39
C LEU A 64 -21.02 12.42 0.05
N ASN A 65 -20.39 11.86 -0.99
CA ASN A 65 -20.40 12.44 -2.34
C ASN A 65 -21.81 12.63 -2.91
N ARG A 66 -22.79 11.80 -2.50
CA ARG A 66 -24.19 11.90 -2.96
C ARG A 66 -25.02 12.89 -2.14
N GLN A 67 -24.59 13.21 -0.92
CA GLN A 67 -25.38 13.99 0.03
C GLN A 67 -24.87 15.42 0.21
N MET A 68 -23.58 15.66 -0.02
CA MET A 68 -22.95 16.93 0.37
C MET A 68 -22.71 17.85 -0.83
N GLU A 69 -23.31 19.04 -0.78
CA GLU A 69 -23.11 20.14 -1.73
C GLU A 69 -21.88 21.00 -1.39
N ILE A 70 -21.23 20.74 -0.23
CA ILE A 70 -20.07 21.49 0.26
C ILE A 70 -18.79 20.64 0.27
N PRO A 71 -17.61 21.25 0.06
CA PRO A 71 -16.33 20.56 0.15
C PRO A 71 -16.10 19.94 1.53
N PHE A 72 -15.57 18.71 1.56
CA PHE A 72 -15.18 18.00 2.77
C PHE A 72 -13.82 17.33 2.60
N GLN A 73 -13.17 16.97 3.72
CA GLN A 73 -11.80 16.44 3.72
C GLN A 73 -11.68 14.98 3.24
N GLY A 74 -12.81 14.32 3.00
CA GLY A 74 -12.91 12.91 2.65
C GLY A 74 -12.87 11.96 3.86
N SER A 75 -13.38 10.75 3.66
CA SER A 75 -13.34 9.68 4.66
C SER A 75 -11.92 9.20 4.91
N ARG A 76 -11.59 8.92 6.17
CA ARG A 76 -10.25 8.50 6.59
C ARG A 76 -10.16 6.99 6.71
N PHE A 77 -8.99 6.44 6.38
CA PHE A 77 -8.65 5.04 6.62
C PHE A 77 -7.26 4.93 7.26
N GLU A 78 -6.96 3.77 7.80
CA GLU A 78 -5.71 3.50 8.49
C GLU A 78 -4.63 2.99 7.52
N ALA A 79 -3.47 3.63 7.57
CA ALA A 79 -2.25 3.19 6.92
C ALA A 79 -1.06 3.32 7.89
N TRP A 80 -0.08 2.43 7.77
CA TRP A 80 1.10 2.42 8.64
C TRP A 80 2.36 2.02 7.88
N VAL A 81 3.52 2.38 8.44
CA VAL A 81 4.81 1.88 7.98
C VAL A 81 5.05 0.50 8.59
N ILE A 82 5.29 -0.50 7.73
CA ILE A 82 5.55 -1.86 8.19
C ILE A 82 7.03 -1.98 8.60
N PRO A 83 7.33 -2.49 9.80
CA PRO A 83 8.71 -2.57 10.28
C PRO A 83 9.50 -3.63 9.52
N LYS A 84 10.84 -3.51 9.55
CA LYS A 84 11.74 -4.42 8.83
C LYS A 84 11.60 -5.88 9.27
N ASN A 85 11.24 -6.11 10.53
CA ASN A 85 11.02 -7.43 11.13
C ASN A 85 9.57 -7.90 10.99
N CYS A 86 9.03 -7.86 9.76
CA CYS A 86 7.68 -8.35 9.46
C CYS A 86 7.75 -9.72 8.79
N ASP A 87 7.12 -10.73 9.38
CA ASP A 87 7.14 -12.10 8.85
C ASP A 87 6.45 -12.22 7.48
N THR A 88 5.44 -11.39 7.24
CA THR A 88 4.66 -11.42 6.00
C THR A 88 5.14 -10.45 4.93
N PHE A 89 6.20 -9.67 5.19
CA PHE A 89 6.74 -8.73 4.21
C PHE A 89 8.26 -8.59 4.34
N LYS A 90 9.00 -9.45 3.63
CA LYS A 90 10.44 -9.64 3.80
C LYS A 90 11.26 -8.92 2.74
N LYS A 91 12.42 -8.38 3.14
CA LYS A 91 13.38 -7.81 2.19
C LYS A 91 14.19 -8.95 1.56
N LEU A 92 14.34 -8.93 0.23
CA LEU A 92 15.27 -9.77 -0.51
C LEU A 92 16.70 -9.33 -0.17
N MET A 93 17.55 -10.30 0.16
CA MET A 93 18.97 -10.09 0.46
C MET A 93 19.72 -9.56 -0.76
#